data_AF-A0AAD7TAG3-F1
#
_entry.id   AF-A0AAD7TAG3-F1
#
_cell.length_a   1.000
_cell.length_b   1.000
_cell.length_c   1.000
_cell.angle_alpha   90.00
_cell.angle_beta   90.00
_cell.angle_gamma   90.00
#
_symmetry.space_group_name_H-M   'P 1'
#
loop_
_entity.id
_entity.type
_entity.pdbx_description
1 polymer ?
#
loop_
_entity_poly.entity_id
_entity_poly.type
_entity_poly.pdbx_seq_one_letter_code
_entity_poly.pdbx_strand_id
1 'polypeptide(L)'
;EDQEDQDEAEEVEFVDVSALLNEDDGLELELPKHQRCACHLLNLIAMVDATKATSSEAYKKVYRSTFGKCNALWNKYGRSTLAAETVEDVCSLQLLRPNATRWNSLFLAVKRLLRIIKDKGEGAIRVICTDLKVQSS
;
A
#
# COMPACT_ATOMS: atom_id res chain seq x y z
N GLU A 1 -48.81 44.57 4.03
CA GLU A 1 -48.07 44.33 2.77
C GLU A 1 -47.07 43.25 3.10
N ASP A 2 -47.49 41.99 2.99
CA ASP A 2 -46.64 40.84 3.28
C ASP A 2 -46.24 40.25 1.92
N GLN A 3 -44.96 40.43 1.60
CA GLN A 3 -44.35 40.06 0.32
C GLN A 3 -43.91 38.59 0.46
N GLU A 4 -44.60 37.69 -0.22
CA GLU A 4 -44.21 36.27 -0.31
C GLU A 4 -43.03 36.16 -1.30
N ASP A 5 -41.83 35.91 -0.78
CA ASP A 5 -40.65 35.52 -1.57
C ASP A 5 -40.93 34.15 -2.23
N GLN A 6 -41.13 34.18 -3.55
CA GLN A 6 -41.19 32.98 -4.38
C GLN A 6 -39.76 32.51 -4.67
N ASP A 7 -39.27 31.56 -3.88
CA ASP A 7 -38.11 30.75 -4.24
C ASP A 7 -38.49 29.86 -5.44
N GLU A 8 -38.23 30.37 -6.66
CA GLU A 8 -38.24 29.57 -7.89
C GLU A 8 -37.10 28.54 -7.79
N ALA A 9 -37.39 27.38 -7.21
CA ALA A 9 -36.49 26.25 -7.19
C ALA A 9 -36.32 25.75 -8.63
N GLU A 10 -35.21 26.14 -9.26
CA GLU A 10 -34.79 25.64 -10.58
C GLU A 10 -34.75 24.10 -10.53
N GLU A 11 -35.62 23.46 -11.30
CA GLU A 11 -35.78 22.01 -11.33
C GLU A 11 -34.51 21.38 -11.94
N VAL A 12 -33.62 20.87 -11.09
CA VAL A 12 -32.40 20.18 -11.53
C VAL A 12 -32.75 18.76 -11.96
N GLU A 13 -32.72 18.51 -13.26
CA GLU A 13 -32.89 17.18 -13.83
C GLU A 13 -31.61 16.34 -13.62
N PHE A 14 -31.74 15.26 -12.85
CA PHE A 14 -30.63 14.32 -12.63
C PHE A 14 -30.59 13.31 -13.77
N VAL A 15 -29.60 13.48 -14.66
CA VAL A 15 -29.36 12.53 -15.75
C VAL A 15 -28.47 11.38 -15.28
N ASP A 16 -28.88 10.15 -15.56
CA ASP A 16 -28.06 8.96 -15.31
C ASP A 16 -26.92 8.87 -16.33
N VAL A 17 -25.71 9.22 -15.88
CA VAL A 17 -24.48 9.13 -16.68
C VAL A 17 -24.21 7.70 -17.15
N SER A 18 -24.61 6.69 -16.36
CA SER A 18 -24.42 5.29 -16.76
C SER A 18 -25.32 4.89 -17.93
N ALA A 19 -26.52 5.47 -18.04
CA ALA A 19 -27.40 5.25 -19.18
C ALA A 19 -26.80 5.87 -20.46
N LEU A 20 -26.35 7.12 -20.38
CA LEU A 20 -25.71 7.83 -21.51
C LEU A 20 -24.46 7.13 -22.06
N LEU A 21 -23.63 6.57 -21.17
CA LEU A 21 -22.40 5.86 -21.58
C LEU A 21 -22.67 4.47 -22.19
N ASN A 22 -23.89 3.95 -22.06
CA ASN A 22 -24.31 2.67 -22.64
C ASN A 22 -25.18 2.85 -23.89
N GLU A 23 -25.48 4.10 -24.30
CA GLU A 23 -26.11 4.36 -25.59
C GLU A 23 -25.12 4.06 -26.71
N ASP A 24 -25.54 3.24 -27.67
CA ASP A 24 -24.79 2.94 -28.88
C ASP A 24 -24.75 4.22 -29.74
N ASP A 25 -23.61 4.92 -29.70
CA ASP A 25 -23.37 6.19 -30.37
C ASP A 25 -23.13 6.03 -31.89
N GLY A 26 -23.32 4.81 -32.43
CA GLY A 26 -23.20 4.51 -33.86
C GLY A 26 -21.78 4.67 -34.41
N LEU A 27 -20.80 4.83 -33.51
CA LEU A 27 -19.39 4.85 -33.84
C LEU A 27 -18.85 3.42 -33.75
N GLU A 28 -18.37 2.86 -34.87
CA GLU A 28 -17.65 1.56 -34.91
C GLU A 28 -16.27 1.60 -34.21
N LEU A 29 -16.06 2.50 -33.27
CA LEU A 29 -14.80 2.67 -32.55
C LEU A 29 -14.82 1.81 -31.28
N GLU A 30 -14.62 0.51 -31.44
CA GLU A 30 -14.41 -0.37 -30.28
C GLU A 30 -13.06 -0.06 -29.62
N LEU A 31 -13.10 0.29 -28.34
CA LEU A 31 -11.88 0.34 -27.53
C LEU A 31 -11.23 -1.05 -27.49
N PRO A 32 -9.89 -1.15 -27.58
CA PRO A 32 -9.21 -2.40 -27.38
C PRO A 32 -9.63 -3.05 -26.06
N LYS A 33 -9.91 -4.35 -26.08
CA LYS A 33 -10.29 -5.11 -24.89
C LYS A 33 -9.28 -4.87 -23.77
N HIS A 34 -9.78 -4.45 -22.61
CA HIS A 34 -8.95 -4.19 -21.43
C HIS A 34 -8.08 -5.40 -21.08
N GLN A 35 -6.75 -5.24 -21.20
CA GLN A 35 -5.78 -6.24 -20.81
C GLN A 35 -5.36 -6.00 -19.36
N ARG A 36 -5.38 -7.06 -18.55
CA ARG A 36 -4.87 -6.96 -17.18
C ARG A 36 -3.36 -6.75 -17.20
N CYS A 37 -2.83 -5.87 -16.36
CA CYS A 37 -1.39 -5.76 -16.18
C CYS A 37 -0.81 -7.10 -15.73
N ALA A 38 0.22 -7.59 -16.42
CA ALA A 38 0.96 -8.78 -16.00
C ALA A 38 1.44 -8.65 -14.54
N CYS A 39 1.87 -7.45 -14.15
CA CYS A 39 2.25 -7.11 -12.78
C CYS A 39 1.14 -7.37 -11.76
N HIS A 40 -0.10 -7.02 -12.10
CA HIS A 40 -1.26 -7.19 -11.23
C HIS A 40 -1.63 -8.67 -11.11
N LEU A 41 -1.55 -9.42 -12.21
CA LEU A 41 -1.76 -10.86 -12.20
C LEU A 41 -0.72 -11.58 -11.34
N LEU A 42 0.57 -11.25 -11.50
CA LEU A 42 1.65 -11.83 -10.68
C LEU A 42 1.48 -11.49 -9.20
N ASN A 43 1.09 -10.25 -8.88
CA ASN A 43 0.77 -9.87 -7.50
C ASN A 43 -0.39 -10.69 -6.95
N LEU A 44 -1.46 -10.88 -7.74
CA LEU A 44 -2.62 -11.68 -7.33
C LEU A 44 -2.20 -13.12 -7.02
N ILE A 45 -1.43 -13.77 -7.91
CA ILE A 45 -0.96 -15.15 -7.70
C ILE A 45 -0.14 -15.25 -6.41
N ALA A 46 0.85 -14.39 -6.23
CA ALA A 46 1.72 -14.42 -5.05
C ALA A 46 0.96 -14.13 -3.75
N MET A 47 -0.01 -13.20 -3.79
CA MET A 47 -0.77 -12.78 -2.60
C MET A 47 -1.85 -13.79 -2.21
N VAL A 48 -2.42 -14.55 -3.14
CA VAL A 48 -3.43 -15.58 -2.83
C VAL A 48 -2.85 -16.64 -1.90
N ASP A 49 -1.67 -17.17 -2.23
CA ASP A 49 -1.01 -18.19 -1.42
C ASP A 49 -0.53 -17.63 -0.07
N ALA A 50 0.03 -16.40 -0.08
CA ALA A 50 0.41 -15.71 1.15
C ALA A 50 -0.79 -15.47 2.08
N THR A 51 -1.96 -15.17 1.52
CA THR A 51 -3.20 -14.97 2.28
C THR A 51 -3.72 -16.30 2.83
N LYS A 52 -3.71 -17.38 2.04
CA LYS A 52 -4.06 -18.73 2.53
C LYS A 52 -3.17 -19.19 3.68
N ALA A 53 -1.88 -18.86 3.69
CA ALA A 53 -1.00 -19.19 4.81
C ALA A 53 -1.51 -18.59 6.15
N THR A 54 -2.21 -17.45 6.10
CA THR A 54 -2.83 -16.83 7.29
C THR A 54 -4.09 -17.52 7.80
N SER A 55 -4.56 -18.60 7.17
CA SER A 55 -5.64 -19.43 7.72
C SER A 55 -5.25 -20.13 9.03
N SER A 56 -3.94 -20.36 9.26
CA SER A 56 -3.45 -20.81 10.57
C SER A 56 -3.36 -19.64 11.54
N GLU A 57 -4.11 -19.69 12.63
CA GLU A 57 -4.12 -18.63 13.65
C GLU A 57 -2.75 -18.42 14.32
N ALA A 58 -1.96 -19.49 14.48
CA ALA A 58 -0.60 -19.39 15.00
C ALA A 58 0.31 -18.59 14.06
N TYR A 59 0.30 -18.93 12.77
CA TYR A 59 1.07 -18.20 11.76
C TYR A 59 0.60 -16.75 11.62
N LYS A 60 -0.72 -16.53 11.58
CA LYS A 60 -1.34 -15.20 11.47
C LYS A 60 -0.94 -14.27 12.60
N LYS A 61 -0.86 -14.76 13.86
CA LYS A 61 -0.36 -13.99 15.01
C LYS A 61 1.08 -13.53 14.81
N VAL A 62 1.96 -14.46 14.42
CA VAL A 62 3.38 -14.15 14.15
C VAL A 62 3.51 -13.17 12.98
N TYR A 63 2.78 -13.41 11.89
CA TYR A 63 2.74 -12.55 10.71
C TYR A 63 2.34 -11.12 11.08
N ARG A 64 1.22 -10.94 11.78
CA ARG A 64 0.71 -9.62 12.18
C ARG A 64 1.68 -8.89 13.11
N SER A 65 2.22 -9.57 14.13
CA SER A 65 3.18 -8.96 15.05
C SER A 65 4.46 -8.54 14.35
N THR A 66 4.98 -9.39 13.46
CA THR A 66 6.23 -9.12 12.73
C THR A 66 6.06 -7.99 11.72
N PHE A 67 5.08 -8.10 10.83
CA PHE A 67 4.85 -7.09 9.81
C PHE A 67 4.29 -5.78 10.37
N GLY A 68 3.63 -5.79 11.54
CA GLY A 68 3.28 -4.57 12.27
C GLY A 68 4.51 -3.73 12.61
N LYS A 69 5.54 -4.37 13.17
CA LYS A 69 6.83 -3.72 13.48
C LYS A 69 7.56 -3.27 12.21
N CYS A 70 7.61 -4.12 11.17
CA CYS A 70 8.25 -3.75 9.90
C CYS A 70 7.55 -2.56 9.24
N ASN A 71 6.22 -2.52 9.22
CA ASN A 71 5.47 -1.40 8.66
C ASN A 71 5.69 -0.10 9.44
N ALA A 72 5.70 -0.16 10.78
CA ALA A 72 6.00 0.99 11.60
C ALA A 72 7.42 1.53 11.34
N LEU A 73 8.40 0.63 11.21
CA LEU A 73 9.78 0.97 10.84
C LEU A 73 9.86 1.62 9.44
N TRP A 74 9.32 0.97 8.40
CA TRP A 74 9.34 1.48 7.03
C TRP A 74 8.62 2.83 6.89
N ASN A 75 7.53 3.03 7.63
CA ASN A 75 6.80 4.29 7.65
C ASN A 75 7.61 5.41 8.29
N LYS A 76 8.30 5.15 9.40
CA LYS A 76 9.19 6.13 10.06
C LYS A 76 10.38 6.48 9.18
N TYR A 77 11.09 5.46 8.69
CA TYR A 77 12.21 5.60 7.76
C TYR A 77 11.82 6.45 6.55
N GLY A 78 10.66 6.17 5.96
CA GLY A 78 10.21 6.86 4.76
C GLY A 78 9.73 8.31 4.94
N ARG A 79 9.48 8.76 6.18
CA ARG A 79 8.90 10.08 6.48
C ARG A 79 9.93 11.12 6.93
N SER A 80 11.18 10.72 7.14
CA SER A 80 12.23 11.61 7.67
C SER A 80 13.57 11.26 7.04
N THR A 81 14.24 12.27 6.47
CA THR A 81 15.61 12.14 5.96
C THR A 81 16.57 11.76 7.09
N LEU A 82 16.45 12.40 8.25
CA LEU A 82 17.23 12.08 9.44
C LEU A 82 17.05 10.60 9.87
N ALA A 83 15.82 10.08 9.80
CA ALA A 83 15.58 8.67 10.07
C ALA A 83 16.25 7.75 9.04
N ALA A 84 16.28 8.15 7.76
CA ALA A 84 16.96 7.41 6.72
C ALA A 84 18.48 7.41 6.90
N GLU A 85 19.06 8.56 7.23
CA GLU A 85 20.47 8.72 7.58
C GLU A 85 20.85 7.88 8.79
N THR A 86 20.07 7.93 9.88
CA THR A 86 20.30 7.11 11.08
C THR A 86 20.34 5.62 10.75
N VAL A 87 19.45 5.16 9.87
CA VAL A 87 19.46 3.76 9.44
C VAL A 87 20.69 3.43 8.59
N GLU A 88 21.06 4.34 7.68
CA GLU A 88 22.26 4.15 6.86
C GLU A 88 23.53 4.14 7.72
N ASP A 89 23.63 4.96 8.75
CA ASP A 89 24.76 4.99 9.68
C ASP A 89 24.88 3.68 10.46
N VAL A 90 23.77 3.17 11.01
CA VAL A 90 23.77 1.94 11.83
C VAL A 90 23.91 0.69 10.97
N CYS A 91 23.24 0.63 9.82
CA CYS A 91 23.21 -0.57 8.98
C CYS A 91 24.24 -0.56 7.84
N SER A 92 24.89 0.56 7.57
CA SER A 92 25.66 0.80 6.34
C SER A 92 24.85 0.50 5.06
N LEU A 93 23.51 0.55 5.17
CA LEU A 93 22.60 0.17 4.10
C LEU A 93 21.21 0.77 4.34
N GLN A 94 20.66 1.37 3.29
CA GLN A 94 19.30 1.91 3.30
C GLN A 94 18.22 0.82 3.29
N LEU A 95 17.07 1.12 3.90
CA LEU A 95 15.87 0.27 3.80
C LEU A 95 15.16 0.50 2.46
N LEU A 96 14.47 -0.55 2.00
CA LEU A 96 13.50 -0.45 0.93
C LEU A 96 12.10 -0.36 1.53
N ARG A 97 11.31 0.63 1.09
CA ARG A 97 9.90 0.72 1.47
C ARG A 97 9.07 -0.15 0.52
N PRO A 98 8.21 -1.05 1.04
CA PRO A 98 7.22 -1.72 0.21
C PRO A 98 6.31 -0.71 -0.51
N ASN A 99 5.92 -1.04 -1.73
CA ASN A 99 4.97 -0.29 -2.53
C ASN A 99 3.85 -1.23 -3.01
N ALA A 100 2.61 -0.94 -2.60
CA ALA A 100 1.45 -1.78 -2.90
C ALA A 100 1.19 -1.96 -4.41
N THR A 101 1.63 -1.02 -5.26
CA THR A 101 1.44 -1.11 -6.72
C THR A 101 2.52 -1.91 -7.43
N ARG A 102 3.57 -2.36 -6.72
CA ARG A 102 4.68 -3.15 -7.28
C ARG A 102 4.73 -4.55 -6.66
N TRP A 103 4.47 -5.56 -7.49
CA TRP A 103 4.25 -6.96 -7.07
C TRP A 103 5.36 -7.60 -6.23
N ASN A 104 6.63 -7.22 -6.45
CA ASN A 104 7.77 -7.80 -5.73
C ASN A 104 8.32 -6.89 -4.61
N SER A 105 7.73 -5.72 -4.38
CA SER A 105 8.32 -4.70 -3.51
C SER A 105 8.42 -5.17 -2.05
N LEU A 106 7.38 -5.86 -1.55
CA LEU A 106 7.36 -6.40 -0.20
C LEU A 106 8.45 -7.46 -0.03
N PHE A 107 8.58 -8.36 -1.00
CA PHE A 107 9.62 -9.39 -0.99
C PHE A 107 11.02 -8.77 -0.97
N LEU A 108 11.28 -7.77 -1.81
CA LEU A 108 12.57 -7.08 -1.85
C LEU A 108 12.86 -6.32 -0.54
N ALA A 109 11.85 -5.70 0.06
CA ALA A 109 11.97 -5.02 1.35
C ALA A 109 12.29 -5.98 2.49
N VAL A 110 11.61 -7.13 2.55
CA VAL A 110 11.91 -8.18 3.53
C VAL A 110 13.30 -8.76 3.30
N LYS A 111 13.67 -9.04 2.04
CA LYS A 111 15.01 -9.52 1.69
C LYS A 111 16.10 -8.53 2.10
N ARG A 112 15.83 -7.22 1.99
CA ARG A 112 16.74 -6.16 2.46
C ARG A 112 16.92 -6.20 3.97
N LEU A 113 15.84 -6.34 4.75
CA LEU A 113 15.92 -6.47 6.20
C LEU A 113 16.71 -7.73 6.62
N LEU A 114 16.43 -8.88 5.99
CA LEU A 114 17.14 -10.12 6.28
C LEU A 114 18.63 -10.02 5.94
N ARG A 115 18.99 -9.30 4.87
CA ARG A 115 20.39 -9.02 4.54
C ARG A 115 21.07 -8.19 5.62
N ILE A 116 20.41 -7.13 6.11
CA ILE A 116 20.94 -6.31 7.22
C ILE A 116 21.14 -7.17 8.47
N ILE A 117 20.16 -8.01 8.81
CA ILE A 117 20.27 -8.93 9.96
C ILE A 117 21.44 -9.89 9.79
N LYS A 118 21.65 -10.41 8.59
CA LYS A 118 22.78 -11.30 8.29
C LYS A 118 24.13 -10.59 8.38
N ASP A 119 24.23 -9.37 7.83
CA ASP A 119 25.49 -8.66 7.67
C ASP A 119 25.90 -7.88 8.94
N LYS A 120 24.92 -7.40 9.72
CA LYS A 120 25.14 -6.54 10.92
C LYS A 120 24.60 -7.13 12.22
N GLY A 121 23.90 -8.26 12.16
CA GLY A 121 23.26 -8.89 13.31
C GLY A 121 21.91 -8.28 13.68
N GLU A 122 21.16 -8.99 14.54
CA GLU A 122 19.85 -8.53 15.04
C GLU A 122 19.95 -7.26 15.90
N GLY A 123 21.12 -7.01 16.51
CA GLY A 123 21.37 -5.83 17.33
C GLY A 123 21.17 -4.52 16.57
N ALA A 124 21.59 -4.47 15.30
CA ALA A 124 21.43 -3.28 14.47
C ALA A 124 19.94 -2.90 14.27
N ILE A 125 19.08 -3.89 14.03
CA ILE A 125 17.63 -3.66 13.89
C ILE A 125 17.03 -3.21 15.23
N ARG A 126 17.49 -3.75 16.36
CA ARG A 126 17.02 -3.33 17.69
C ARG A 126 17.38 -1.88 17.99
N VAL A 127 18.62 -1.46 17.68
CA VAL A 127 19.08 -0.07 17.84
C VAL A 127 18.18 0.86 17.02
N ILE A 128 18.00 0.60 15.72
CA ILE A 128 17.14 1.43 14.86
C ILE A 128 15.70 1.49 15.37
N CYS A 129 15.11 0.36 15.75
CA CYS A 129 13.75 0.35 16.28
C CYS A 129 13.62 1.19 17.56
N THR A 130 14.67 1.25 18.37
CA THR A 130 14.74 2.05 19.60
C THR A 130 14.88 3.53 19.26
N ASP A 131 15.85 3.88 18.41
CA ASP A 131 16.14 5.27 18.01
C ASP A 131 14.95 5.91 17.29
N LEU A 132 14.29 5.16 16.41
CA LEU A 132 13.12 5.62 15.68
C LEU A 132 11.81 5.51 16.49
N LYS A 133 11.90 5.06 17.76
CA LYS A 133 10.76 4.88 18.69
C LYS A 133 9.62 4.10 18.03
N VAL A 134 9.96 2.98 17.39
CA VAL A 134 8.99 2.09 16.75
C VAL A 134 8.16 1.41 17.82
N GLN A 135 6.95 1.93 18.09
CA GLN A 135 6.03 1.33 19.05
C GLN A 135 5.59 -0.06 18.54
N SER A 136 5.81 -1.10 19.35
CA SER A 136 5.18 -2.39 19.13
C SER A 136 3.71 -2.29 19.55
N SER A 137 2.80 -2.31 18.58
CA SER A 137 1.38 -2.58 18.82
C SER A 137 1.16 -4.02 19.27
#